data_AF-A0AAV9CE94-F1
#
_entry.id   AF-A0AAV9CE94-F1
#
_cell.length_a   1.000
_cell.length_b   1.000
_cell.length_c   1.000
_cell.angle_alpha   90.00
_cell.angle_beta   90.00
_cell.angle_gamma   90.00
#
_symmetry.space_group_name_H-M   'P 1'
#
loop_
_entity.id
_entity.type
_entity.pdbx_description
1 polymer ?
#
loop_
_entity_poly.entity_id
_entity_poly.type
_entity_poly.pdbx_seq_one_letter_code
_entity_poly.pdbx_strand_id
1 'polypeptide(L)'
;MRRGEVARLIGRLKDDAQLGSVVDVRARLTSLSADATCLMLFGRRYEEETGMVEVVPESMELGIRRRMRAVHRVYDGILERIIEEHRREGYQGQARDFVDVLLAYMDSRNTEFPIDDTIVKAILTLVV
;
A
#
# COMPACT_ATOMS: atom_id res chain seq x y z
N MET A 1 -13.19 -5.55 -5.47
CA MET A 1 -12.07 -5.88 -6.37
C MET A 1 -12.48 -5.62 -7.81
N ARG A 2 -11.74 -4.78 -8.56
CA ARG A 2 -12.18 -4.32 -9.89
C ARG A 2 -11.96 -5.42 -10.93
N ARG A 3 -12.84 -5.51 -11.94
CA ARG A 3 -12.73 -6.53 -13.02
C ARG A 3 -11.37 -6.54 -13.71
N GLY A 4 -10.73 -5.36 -13.87
CA GLY A 4 -9.41 -5.23 -14.49
C GLY A 4 -8.30 -5.92 -13.71
N GLU A 5 -8.30 -5.86 -12.37
CA GLU A 5 -7.29 -6.49 -11.51
C GLU A 5 -7.36 -8.02 -11.62
N VAL A 6 -8.58 -8.56 -11.59
CA VAL A 6 -8.83 -10.00 -11.73
C VAL A 6 -8.46 -10.50 -13.13
N ALA A 7 -8.82 -9.75 -14.17
CA ALA A 7 -8.45 -10.09 -15.54
C ALA A 7 -6.93 -10.13 -15.74
N ARG A 8 -6.20 -9.18 -15.14
CA ARG A 8 -4.73 -9.13 -15.20
C ARG A 8 -4.08 -10.30 -14.43
N LEU A 9 -4.65 -10.72 -13.30
CA LEU A 9 -4.19 -11.93 -12.61
C LEU A 9 -4.37 -13.16 -13.49
N ILE A 10 -5.56 -13.35 -14.06
CA ILE A 10 -5.86 -14.50 -14.92
C ILE A 10 -4.92 -14.54 -16.13
N GLY A 11 -4.59 -13.38 -16.72
CA GLY A 11 -3.58 -13.26 -17.77
C GLY A 11 -2.22 -13.79 -17.32
N ARG A 12 -1.67 -13.28 -16.21
CA ARG A 12 -0.37 -13.72 -15.66
C ARG A 12 -0.33 -15.22 -15.37
N LEU A 13 -1.40 -15.77 -14.77
CA LEU A 13 -1.49 -17.21 -14.49
C LEU A 13 -1.50 -18.05 -15.78
N LYS A 14 -2.17 -17.56 -16.83
CA LYS A 14 -2.22 -18.24 -18.13
C LYS A 14 -0.86 -18.23 -18.81
N ASP A 15 -0.15 -17.11 -18.80
CA ASP A 15 1.18 -16.97 -19.41
C ASP A 15 2.19 -17.90 -18.72
N ASP A 16 2.22 -17.92 -17.38
CA ASP A 16 3.10 -18.79 -16.59
C ASP A 16 2.81 -20.28 -16.80
N ALA A 17 1.53 -20.64 -16.93
CA ALA A 17 1.10 -22.02 -17.20
C ALA A 17 1.45 -22.46 -18.63
N GLN A 18 1.37 -21.57 -19.62
CA GLN A 18 1.79 -21.85 -21.01
C GLN A 18 3.30 -22.07 -21.13
N LEU A 19 4.08 -21.45 -20.25
CA LEU A 19 5.54 -21.67 -20.14
C LEU A 19 5.89 -22.99 -19.43
N GLY A 20 4.90 -23.77 -18.96
CA GLY A 20 5.13 -25.03 -18.25
C GLY A 20 5.75 -24.87 -16.86
N SER A 21 5.76 -23.65 -16.32
CA SER A 21 6.35 -23.35 -15.02
C SER A 21 5.40 -23.72 -13.87
N VAL A 22 5.95 -24.07 -12.70
CA VAL A 22 5.15 -24.26 -11.49
C VAL A 22 4.62 -22.91 -11.04
N VAL A 23 3.30 -22.77 -11.02
CA VAL A 23 2.63 -21.51 -10.67
C VAL A 23 2.39 -21.44 -9.15
N ASP A 24 3.08 -20.53 -8.47
CA ASP A 24 2.80 -20.21 -7.06
C ASP A 24 1.59 -19.26 -6.96
N VAL A 25 0.40 -19.86 -6.85
CA VAL A 25 -0.86 -19.12 -6.70
C VAL A 25 -0.89 -18.28 -5.42
N ARG A 26 -0.21 -18.70 -4.34
CA ARG A 26 -0.18 -17.94 -3.09
C ARG A 26 0.59 -16.64 -3.29
N ALA A 27 1.78 -16.70 -3.86
CA ALA A 27 2.57 -15.50 -4.16
C ALA A 27 1.79 -14.53 -5.06
N ARG A 28 1.11 -15.06 -6.09
CA ARG A 28 0.30 -14.27 -7.02
C ARG A 28 -0.94 -13.66 -6.36
N LEU A 29 -1.61 -14.38 -5.48
CA LEU A 29 -2.77 -13.89 -4.74
C LEU A 29 -2.37 -12.80 -3.74
N THR A 30 -1.28 -13.00 -3.00
CA THR A 30 -0.75 -12.00 -2.05
C THR A 30 -0.33 -10.72 -2.76
N SER A 31 0.36 -10.82 -3.89
CA SER A 31 0.72 -9.66 -4.73
C SER A 31 -0.53 -8.92 -5.21
N LEU A 32 -1.56 -9.66 -5.64
CA LEU A 32 -2.80 -9.08 -6.11
C LEU A 32 -3.60 -8.39 -5.00
N SER A 33 -3.68 -8.99 -3.81
CA SER A 33 -4.36 -8.37 -2.67
C SER A 33 -3.64 -7.10 -2.24
N ALA A 34 -2.31 -7.12 -2.22
CA ALA A 34 -1.50 -5.93 -1.93
C ALA A 34 -1.72 -4.83 -2.97
N ASP A 35 -1.66 -5.17 -4.27
CA ASP A 35 -1.93 -4.24 -5.37
C ASP A 35 -3.34 -3.61 -5.27
N ALA A 36 -4.37 -4.42 -5.00
CA ALA A 36 -5.74 -3.94 -4.87
C ALA A 36 -5.89 -2.98 -3.67
N THR A 37 -5.29 -3.32 -2.53
CA THR A 37 -5.28 -2.46 -1.35
C THR A 37 -4.53 -1.15 -1.61
N CYS A 38 -3.32 -1.21 -2.20
CA CYS A 38 -2.53 -0.03 -2.52
C CYS A 38 -3.22 0.91 -3.52
N LEU A 39 -3.88 0.35 -4.54
CA LEU A 39 -4.63 1.16 -5.51
C LEU A 39 -5.83 1.86 -4.86
N MET A 40 -6.50 1.21 -3.91
CA MET A 40 -7.62 1.82 -3.19
C MET A 40 -7.17 2.87 -2.19
N LEU A 41 -6.05 2.64 -1.49
CA LEU A 41 -5.56 3.54 -0.45
C LEU A 41 -4.81 4.73 -1.03
N PHE A 42 -3.92 4.48 -1.98
CA PHE A 42 -2.91 5.44 -2.44
C PHE A 42 -3.05 5.83 -3.91
N GLY A 43 -3.99 5.20 -4.65
CA GLY A 43 -4.09 5.39 -6.10
C GLY A 43 -2.94 4.77 -6.91
N ARG A 44 -2.00 4.04 -6.27
CA ARG A 44 -0.76 3.51 -6.89
C ARG A 44 -0.60 2.01 -6.68
N ARG A 45 0.30 1.37 -7.45
CA ARG A 45 0.57 -0.07 -7.31
C ARG A 45 1.70 -0.34 -6.32
N TYR A 46 1.65 -1.49 -5.66
CA TYR A 46 2.60 -1.86 -4.62
C TYR A 46 4.04 -2.04 -5.15
N GLU A 47 4.18 -2.52 -6.39
CA GLU A 47 5.48 -2.78 -7.05
C GLU A 47 6.28 -1.50 -7.38
N GLU A 48 5.66 -0.32 -7.32
CA GLU A 48 6.30 0.97 -7.58
C GLU A 48 7.06 1.50 -6.34
N GLU A 49 6.88 0.85 -5.18
CA GLU A 49 7.45 1.22 -3.89
C GLU A 49 8.61 0.28 -3.52
N THR A 50 9.82 0.61 -3.99
CA THR A 50 11.02 -0.25 -3.93
C THR A 50 11.53 -0.61 -2.54
N GLY A 51 11.12 0.09 -1.48
CA GLY A 51 11.71 -0.07 -0.14
C GLY A 51 11.40 -1.41 0.53
N MET A 52 10.29 -2.07 0.19
CA MET A 52 9.84 -3.27 0.91
C MET A 52 10.63 -4.55 0.60
N VAL A 53 11.19 -4.66 -0.62
CA VAL A 53 11.95 -5.85 -1.03
C VAL A 53 13.34 -5.88 -0.39
N GLU A 54 13.89 -4.71 -0.04
CA GLU A 54 15.24 -4.54 0.50
C GLU A 54 15.33 -4.92 1.99
N VAL A 55 14.27 -4.66 2.77
CA VAL A 55 14.24 -4.95 4.22
C VAL A 55 14.18 -6.46 4.53
N VAL A 56 13.60 -7.26 3.63
CA VAL A 56 13.34 -8.68 3.89
C VAL A 56 14.62 -9.51 4.03
N PRO A 57 15.63 -9.40 3.14
CA PRO A 57 16.90 -10.11 3.31
C PRO A 57 17.76 -9.55 4.47
N GLU A 58 17.87 -8.23 4.63
CA GLU A 58 18.68 -7.63 5.72
C GLU A 58 18.15 -7.96 7.12
N SER A 59 16.83 -8.09 7.25
CA SER A 59 16.21 -8.37 8.54
C SER A 59 16.15 -9.87 8.88
N MET A 60 16.54 -10.77 7.97
CA MET A 60 16.35 -12.21 8.16
C MET A 60 17.16 -12.80 9.32
N GLU A 61 18.27 -12.15 9.70
CA GLU A 61 19.12 -12.51 10.84
C GLU A 61 18.63 -11.92 12.18
N LEU A 62 17.63 -11.03 12.15
CA LEU A 62 17.11 -10.37 13.34
C LEU A 62 15.96 -11.17 13.98
N GLY A 63 15.85 -11.14 15.31
CA GLY A 63 14.68 -11.67 16.01
C GLY A 63 13.38 -10.93 15.62
N ILE A 64 12.22 -11.60 15.70
CA ILE A 64 10.91 -11.12 15.20
C ILE A 64 10.62 -9.66 15.60
N ARG A 65 10.86 -9.27 16.86
CA ARG A 65 10.64 -7.87 17.30
C ARG A 65 11.49 -6.85 16.55
N ARG A 66 12.75 -7.19 16.23
CA ARG A 66 13.68 -6.30 15.51
C ARG A 66 13.31 -6.23 14.03
N ARG A 67 12.88 -7.35 13.42
CA ARG A 67 12.33 -7.39 12.06
C ARG A 67 11.10 -6.50 11.92
N MET A 68 10.14 -6.63 12.83
CA MET A 68 8.92 -5.82 12.83
C MET A 68 9.23 -4.32 12.88
N ARG A 69 10.21 -3.90 13.69
CA ARG A 69 10.64 -2.50 13.73
C ARG A 69 11.38 -2.03 12.48
N ALA A 70 12.12 -2.90 11.80
CA ALA A 70 12.75 -2.55 10.54
C ALA A 70 11.69 -2.34 9.45
N VAL A 71 10.74 -3.28 9.34
CA VAL A 71 9.61 -3.21 8.41
C VAL A 71 8.76 -1.96 8.68
N HIS A 72 8.38 -1.71 9.93
CA HIS A 72 7.58 -0.53 10.29
C HIS A 72 8.26 0.79 9.92
N ARG A 73 9.59 0.91 10.08
CA ARG A 73 10.34 2.12 9.70
C ARG A 73 10.29 2.39 8.19
N VAL A 74 10.36 1.33 7.38
CA VAL A 74 10.27 1.49 5.93
C VAL A 74 8.85 1.83 5.50
N TYR A 75 7.84 1.20 6.10
CA TYR A 75 6.44 1.58 5.87
C TYR A 75 6.17 3.04 6.26
N ASP A 76 6.63 3.48 7.43
CA ASP A 76 6.44 4.86 7.89
C ASP A 76 7.04 5.87 6.91
N GLY A 77 8.26 5.61 6.41
CA GLY A 77 8.90 6.46 5.40
C GLY A 77 8.18 6.46 4.04
N ILE A 78 7.65 5.31 3.61
CA ILE A 78 6.82 5.23 2.39
C ILE A 78 5.55 6.07 2.59
N LEU A 79 4.80 5.82 3.67
CA LEU A 79 3.54 6.51 3.97
C LEU A 79 3.72 8.03 4.09
N GLU A 80 4.80 8.48 4.73
CA GLU A 80 5.10 9.89 4.87
C GLU A 80 5.35 10.56 3.51
N ARG A 81 6.06 9.87 2.61
CA ARG A 81 6.22 10.33 1.22
C ARG A 81 4.89 10.39 0.47
N ILE A 82 4.05 9.35 0.59
CA ILE A 82 2.71 9.31 -0.04
C ILE A 82 1.88 10.50 0.43
N ILE A 83 1.79 10.71 1.74
CA ILE A 83 0.98 11.77 2.36
C ILE A 83 1.47 13.15 1.92
N GLU A 84 2.78 13.39 1.90
CA GLU A 84 3.34 14.67 1.46
C GLU A 84 3.10 14.93 -0.03
N GLU A 85 3.17 13.92 -0.89
CA GLU A 85 2.82 14.04 -2.32
C GLU A 85 1.36 14.44 -2.50
N HIS A 86 0.43 13.75 -1.83
CA HIS A 86 -1.00 14.08 -1.90
C HIS A 86 -1.28 15.49 -1.35
N ARG A 87 -0.55 15.91 -0.31
CA ARG A 87 -0.64 17.27 0.24
C ARG A 87 -0.14 18.34 -0.74
N ARG A 88 0.90 18.05 -1.53
CA ARG A 88 1.47 18.96 -2.53
C ARG A 88 0.61 19.09 -3.79
N GLU A 89 0.03 17.98 -4.24
CA GLU A 89 -0.84 17.97 -5.42
C GLU A 89 -2.19 18.66 -5.15
N GLY A 90 -2.60 18.68 -3.87
CA GLY A 90 -3.77 19.41 -3.38
C GLY A 90 -5.10 18.75 -3.77
N TYR A 91 -6.08 18.84 -2.87
CA TYR A 91 -7.39 18.22 -3.10
C TYR A 91 -8.13 18.89 -4.26
N GLN A 92 -8.19 18.22 -5.43
CA GLN A 92 -8.83 18.73 -6.65
C GLN A 92 -10.37 18.50 -6.69
N GLY A 93 -11.03 18.34 -5.54
CA GLY A 93 -12.50 18.27 -5.46
C GLY A 93 -13.13 16.92 -5.82
N GLN A 94 -12.35 15.98 -6.36
CA GLN A 94 -12.72 14.56 -6.46
C GLN A 94 -11.70 13.78 -5.65
N ALA A 95 -12.12 13.18 -4.52
CA ALA A 95 -11.30 12.21 -3.80
C ALA A 95 -10.87 11.11 -4.78
N ARG A 96 -9.59 11.08 -5.14
CA ARG A 96 -9.06 10.09 -6.10
C ARG A 96 -8.78 8.76 -5.40
N ASP A 97 -8.43 8.82 -4.13
CA ASP A 97 -8.19 7.67 -3.27
C ASP A 97 -8.50 7.97 -1.79
N PHE A 98 -8.23 7.00 -0.91
CA PHE A 98 -8.55 7.08 0.51
C PHE A 98 -7.70 8.12 1.26
N VAL A 99 -6.44 8.34 0.86
CA VAL A 99 -5.56 9.35 1.48
C VAL A 99 -6.14 10.75 1.26
N ASP A 100 -6.61 11.06 0.05
CA ASP A 100 -7.29 12.32 -0.24
C ASP A 100 -8.50 12.58 0.68
N VAL A 101 -9.30 11.54 0.95
CA VAL A 101 -10.46 11.64 1.85
C VAL A 101 -10.03 11.97 3.27
N LEU A 102 -8.99 11.30 3.77
CA LEU A 102 -8.47 11.52 5.12
C LEU A 102 -7.90 12.94 5.26
N LEU A 103 -7.14 13.41 4.27
CA LEU A 103 -6.57 14.77 4.27
C LEU A 103 -7.66 15.84 4.18
N ALA A 104 -8.65 15.68 3.30
CA ALA A 104 -9.78 16.60 3.21
C ALA A 104 -10.57 16.70 4.53
N TYR A 105 -10.70 15.57 5.22
CA TYR A 105 -11.35 15.53 6.53
C TYR A 105 -10.52 16.24 7.60
N MET A 106 -9.19 16.09 7.60
CA MET A 106 -8.29 16.83 8.49
C MET A 106 -8.41 18.35 8.30
N ASP A 107 -8.40 18.82 7.05
CA ASP A 107 -8.49 20.24 6.73
C ASP A 107 -9.84 20.87 7.12
N SER A 108 -10.91 20.06 7.14
CA SER A 108 -12.26 20.52 7.47
C SER A 108 -12.43 20.98 8.93
N ARG A 109 -11.50 20.62 9.84
CA ARG A 109 -11.48 20.98 11.29
C ARG A 109 -12.81 20.85 12.04
N ASN A 110 -13.75 20.06 11.54
CA ASN A 110 -15.15 20.05 12.00
C ASN A 110 -15.51 18.75 12.73
N THR A 111 -14.70 18.35 13.72
CA THR A 111 -14.83 17.04 14.37
C THR A 111 -14.54 17.12 15.87
N GLU A 112 -15.28 16.33 16.66
CA GLU A 112 -15.01 16.14 18.10
C GLU A 112 -13.64 15.49 18.36
N PHE A 113 -13.09 14.78 17.36
CA PHE A 113 -11.78 14.14 17.41
C PHE A 113 -10.91 14.66 16.27
N PRO A 114 -9.86 15.46 16.55
CA PRO A 114 -8.95 15.93 15.52
C PRO A 114 -8.18 14.73 14.95
N ILE A 115 -8.30 14.50 13.64
CA ILE A 115 -7.43 13.57 12.95
C ILE A 115 -6.10 14.30 12.70
N ASP A 116 -5.01 13.73 13.19
CA ASP A 116 -3.65 14.19 12.91
C ASP A 116 -2.92 13.21 11.97
N ASP A 117 -1.75 13.62 11.46
CA ASP A 117 -0.91 12.80 10.59
C ASP A 117 -0.58 11.43 11.22
N THR A 118 -0.51 11.35 12.55
CA THR A 118 -0.25 10.10 13.29
C THR A 118 -1.42 9.13 13.15
N ILE A 119 -2.66 9.62 13.29
CA ILE A 119 -3.88 8.83 13.14
C ILE A 119 -4.04 8.39 11.69
N VAL A 120 -3.75 9.26 10.71
CA VAL A 120 -3.77 8.88 9.29
C VAL A 120 -2.78 7.75 9.02
N LYS A 121 -1.52 7.90 9.44
CA LYS A 121 -0.50 6.86 9.26
C LYS A 121 -0.87 5.56 9.97
N ALA A 122 -1.47 5.63 11.16
CA ALA A 122 -1.93 4.46 11.90
C ALA A 122 -3.06 3.72 11.16
N ILE A 123 -4.04 4.46 10.64
CA ILE A 123 -5.14 3.89 9.84
C ILE A 123 -4.59 3.22 8.57
N LEU A 124 -3.69 3.89 7.84
CA LEU A 124 -3.09 3.33 6.62
C LEU A 124 -2.24 2.09 6.91
N THR A 125 -1.49 2.06 8.02
CA THR A 125 -0.67 0.90 8.43
C THR A 125 -1.51 -0.28 8.91
N LEU A 126 -2.72 -0.05 9.44
CA LEU A 126 -3.61 -1.14 9.88
C LEU A 126 -4.15 -1.96 8.70
N VAL A 127 -4.31 -1.32 7.54
CA VAL A 127 -4.98 -1.91 6.36
C VAL A 127 -3.99 -2.69 5.47
N VAL A 128 -2.67 -2.52 5.65
CA VAL A 128 -1.60 -3.13 4.85
C VAL A 128 -0.79 -4.14 5.68
#